data_AF-A0A3S1V285-F1
#
_entry.id   AF-A0A3S1V285-F1
#
_cell.length_a   1.000
_cell.length_b   1.000
_cell.length_c   1.000
_cell.angle_alpha   90.00
_cell.angle_beta   90.00
_cell.angle_gamma   90.00
#
_symmetry.space_group_name_H-M   'P 1'
#
loop_
_entity.id
_entity.type
_entity.pdbx_description
1 polymer ?
#
loop_
_entity_poly.entity_id
_entity_poly.type
_entity_poly.pdbx_seq_one_letter_code
_entity_poly.pdbx_strand_id
1 'polypeptide(L)'
;EMLSLHMFLFQHRLRGESGAAQEVAQVLIDEFFLDVDHSLRELGIGDVGVPKRMKKLAKMFYGRTAAYDDALGRNDHEGLTAALARNVRPDAGAWLEASLLANYVTDARNHLAAQTSESIVSGTLTFPAAKEVEQ
;
A
#
# COMPACT_ATOMS: atom_id res chain seq x y z
N GLU A 1 -3.09 5.36 6.33
CA GLU A 1 -3.52 4.02 5.84
C GLU A 1 -3.67 3.90 4.34
N MET A 2 -4.51 4.71 3.69
CA MET A 2 -4.75 4.58 2.25
C MET A 2 -3.49 4.82 1.41
N LEU A 3 -2.61 5.76 1.79
CA LEU A 3 -1.34 5.99 1.10
C LEU A 3 -0.46 4.73 1.08
N SER A 4 -0.30 4.05 2.22
CA SER A 4 0.48 2.81 2.33
C SER A 4 -0.12 1.68 1.50
N LEU A 5 -1.45 1.61 1.39
CA LEU A 5 -2.15 0.61 0.58
C LEU A 5 -1.92 0.83 -0.93
N HIS A 6 -1.99 2.09 -1.39
CA HIS A 6 -1.71 2.43 -2.78
C HIS A 6 -0.23 2.26 -3.12
N MET A 7 0.67 2.63 -2.20
CA MET A 7 2.10 2.38 -2.34
C MET A 7 2.38 0.88 -2.46
N PHE A 8 1.73 0.05 -1.63
CA PHE A 8 1.82 -1.41 -1.76
C PHE A 8 1.38 -1.90 -3.14
N LEU A 9 0.22 -1.47 -3.63
CA LEU A 9 -0.29 -1.88 -4.94
C LEU A 9 0.64 -1.49 -6.08
N PHE A 10 1.22 -0.29 -6.01
CA PHE A 10 2.23 0.18 -6.93
C PHE A 10 3.50 -0.69 -6.90
N GLN A 11 4.07 -0.91 -5.71
CA GLN A 11 5.25 -1.77 -5.53
C GLN A 11 5.00 -3.21 -5.99
N HIS A 12 3.81 -3.74 -5.69
CA HIS A 12 3.37 -5.06 -6.10
C HIS A 12 3.33 -5.18 -7.63
N ARG A 13 2.87 -4.14 -8.34
CA ARG A 13 2.83 -4.14 -9.81
C ARG A 13 4.23 -4.19 -10.41
N LEU A 14 5.20 -3.44 -9.88
CA LEU A 14 6.56 -3.40 -10.44
C LEU A 14 7.49 -4.48 -9.88
N ARG A 15 6.98 -5.38 -9.05
CA ARG A 15 7.76 -6.47 -8.47
C ARG A 15 8.25 -7.43 -9.55
N GLY A 16 9.57 -7.65 -9.58
CA GLY A 16 10.21 -8.54 -10.56
C GLY A 16 10.53 -7.86 -11.90
N GLU A 17 10.11 -6.61 -12.09
CA GLU A 17 10.59 -5.78 -13.21
C GLU A 17 12.06 -5.40 -13.02
N SER A 18 12.72 -4.97 -14.10
CA SER A 18 14.13 -4.57 -14.10
C SER A 18 14.33 -3.23 -14.82
N GLY A 19 15.50 -2.61 -14.64
CA GLY A 19 15.84 -1.33 -15.27
C GLY A 19 14.97 -0.19 -14.74
N ALA A 20 14.51 0.70 -15.64
CA ALA A 20 13.80 1.92 -15.26
C ALA A 20 12.55 1.66 -14.37
N ALA A 21 11.84 0.55 -14.58
CA ALA A 21 10.69 0.20 -13.74
C ALA A 21 11.10 -0.11 -12.29
N GLN A 22 12.21 -0.85 -12.10
CA GLN A 22 12.76 -1.11 -10.78
C GLN A 22 13.27 0.18 -10.12
N GLU A 23 13.93 1.04 -10.88
CA GLU A 23 14.43 2.33 -10.40
C GLU A 23 13.30 3.23 -9.92
N VAL A 24 12.22 3.37 -10.71
CA VAL A 24 11.04 4.15 -10.32
C VAL A 24 10.38 3.56 -9.07
N ALA A 25 10.33 2.23 -8.94
CA ALA A 25 9.84 1.58 -7.73
C ALA A 25 10.68 1.94 -6.49
N GLN A 26 12.02 1.94 -6.61
CA GLN A 26 12.92 2.33 -5.52
C GLN A 26 12.75 3.81 -5.15
N VAL A 27 12.77 4.70 -6.14
CA VAL A 27 12.61 6.15 -5.91
C VAL A 27 11.31 6.46 -5.17
N LEU A 28 10.19 5.83 -5.56
CA LEU A 28 8.91 6.08 -4.91
C LEU A 28 8.83 5.54 -3.47
N ILE A 29 9.42 4.38 -3.17
CA ILE A 29 9.42 3.89 -1.79
C ILE A 29 10.33 4.73 -0.89
N ASP A 30 11.46 5.19 -1.42
CA ASP A 30 12.38 6.08 -0.71
C ASP A 30 11.70 7.42 -0.40
N GLU A 31 11.05 8.03 -1.39
CA GLU A 31 10.31 9.28 -1.22
C GLU A 31 9.15 9.12 -0.20
N PHE A 32 8.44 8.00 -0.24
CA PHE A 32 7.40 7.72 0.74
C PHE A 32 7.95 7.63 2.17
N PHE A 33 9.10 7.00 2.38
CA PHE A 33 9.70 6.97 3.72
C PHE A 33 10.35 8.30 4.11
N LEU A 34 10.83 9.09 3.15
CA LEU A 34 11.30 10.45 3.39
C LEU A 34 10.16 11.36 3.87
N ASP A 35 8.98 11.29 3.25
CA ASP A 35 7.80 12.03 3.67
C ASP A 35 7.33 11.62 5.08
N VAL A 36 7.38 10.32 5.39
CA VAL A 36 7.12 9.82 6.74
C VAL A 36 8.15 10.33 7.75
N ASP A 37 9.43 10.40 7.39
CA ASP A 37 10.51 10.94 8.23
C ASP A 37 10.27 12.43 8.54
N HIS A 38 9.97 13.22 7.50
CA HIS A 38 9.60 14.64 7.64
C HIS A 38 8.38 14.82 8.55
N SER A 39 7.31 14.05 8.33
CA SER A 39 6.11 14.08 9.17
C SER A 39 6.40 13.82 10.65
N LEU A 40 7.33 12.90 10.97
CA LEU A 40 7.73 12.67 12.36
C LEU A 40 8.43 13.89 12.97
N ARG A 41 9.30 14.53 12.20
CA ARG A 41 10.04 15.72 12.64
C ARG A 41 9.11 16.91 12.87
N GLU A 42 8.14 17.09 11.98
CA GLU A 42 7.09 18.12 12.12
C GLU A 42 6.24 17.91 13.38
N LEU A 43 6.06 16.67 13.83
CA LEU A 43 5.43 16.33 15.11
C LEU A 43 6.34 16.53 16.33
N GLY A 44 7.51 17.17 16.17
CA GLY A 44 8.45 17.48 17.24
C GLY A 44 9.33 16.30 17.69
N ILE A 45 9.39 15.23 16.90
CA ILE A 45 10.30 14.11 17.18
C ILE A 45 11.70 14.49 16.69
N GLY A 46 12.62 14.72 17.63
CA GLY A 46 14.01 15.08 17.31
C GLY A 46 14.85 13.94 16.74
N ASP A 47 16.04 14.28 16.26
CA ASP A 47 16.99 13.41 15.53
C ASP A 47 17.29 12.07 16.21
N VAL A 48 17.31 12.04 17.54
CA VAL A 48 17.58 10.82 18.32
C VAL A 48 16.39 9.85 18.29
N GLY A 49 15.16 10.38 18.18
CA GLY A 49 13.92 9.59 18.22
C GLY A 49 13.48 9.06 16.86
N VAL A 50 13.82 9.77 15.78
CA VAL A 50 13.38 9.46 14.41
C VAL A 50 13.82 8.06 13.95
N PRO A 51 15.11 7.66 14.02
CA PRO A 51 15.56 6.36 13.51
C PRO A 51 14.81 5.16 14.13
N LYS A 52 14.55 5.22 15.44
CA LYS A 52 13.81 4.17 16.16
C LYS A 52 12.36 4.07 15.71
N ARG A 53 11.71 5.21 15.45
CA ARG A 53 10.32 5.26 14.98
C ARG A 53 10.21 4.86 13.52
N MET A 54 11.13 5.31 12.66
CA MET A 54 11.23 4.90 11.28
C MET A 54 11.37 3.37 11.16
N LYS A 55 12.26 2.76 11.95
CA LYS A 55 12.40 1.29 11.99
C LYS A 55 11.10 0.58 12.39
N LYS A 56 10.37 1.13 13.36
CA LYS A 56 9.06 0.58 13.78
C LYS A 56 8.02 0.75 12.67
N LEU A 57 7.95 1.90 12.02
CA LEU A 57 7.02 2.18 10.92
C LEU A 57 7.29 1.29 9.72
N ALA A 58 8.56 1.13 9.31
CA ALA A 58 8.94 0.20 8.25
C ALA A 58 8.54 -1.24 8.58
N LYS A 59 8.82 -1.71 9.80
CA LYS A 59 8.39 -3.05 10.24
C LYS A 59 6.87 -3.22 10.17
N MET A 60 6.10 -2.21 10.60
CA MET A 60 4.65 -2.25 10.51
C MET A 60 4.18 -2.23 9.05
N PHE A 61 4.75 -1.37 8.20
CA PHE A 61 4.45 -1.30 6.77
C PHE A 61 4.65 -2.67 6.11
N TYR A 62 5.85 -3.24 6.17
CA TYR A 62 6.14 -4.52 5.53
C TYR A 62 5.38 -5.70 6.12
N GLY A 63 5.16 -5.71 7.45
CA GLY A 63 4.35 -6.77 8.06
C GLY A 63 2.89 -6.75 7.61
N ARG A 64 2.35 -5.56 7.36
CA ARG A 64 0.97 -5.37 6.92
C ARG A 64 0.80 -5.66 5.44
N THR A 65 1.72 -5.17 4.61
CA THR A 65 1.68 -5.39 3.16
C THR A 65 1.96 -6.84 2.78
N ALA A 66 2.80 -7.55 3.55
CA ALA A 66 2.99 -9.00 3.39
C ALA A 66 1.67 -9.79 3.56
N ALA A 67 0.82 -9.40 4.52
CA ALA A 67 -0.49 -10.06 4.69
C ALA A 67 -1.44 -9.80 3.51
N TYR A 68 -1.37 -8.60 2.90
CA TYR A 68 -2.16 -8.30 1.71
C TYR A 68 -1.65 -9.07 0.49
N ASP A 69 -0.33 -9.10 0.30
CA ASP A 69 0.34 -9.82 -0.79
C ASP A 69 0.02 -11.31 -0.78
N ASP A 70 0.14 -11.93 0.38
CA ASP A 70 -0.15 -13.35 0.59
C ASP A 70 -1.63 -13.68 0.29
N ALA A 71 -2.57 -12.85 0.77
CA ALA A 71 -3.99 -13.03 0.47
C ALA A 71 -4.29 -12.85 -1.04
N LEU A 72 -3.71 -11.82 -1.67
CA LEU A 72 -3.85 -11.58 -3.11
C LEU A 72 -3.22 -12.69 -3.96
N GLY A 73 -2.10 -13.27 -3.51
CA GLY A 73 -1.43 -14.39 -4.17
C GLY A 73 -2.24 -15.68 -4.11
N ARG A 74 -2.99 -15.89 -3.02
CA ARG A 74 -3.89 -17.04 -2.83
C ARG A 74 -5.29 -16.85 -3.41
N ASN A 75 -5.61 -15.66 -3.92
CA ASN A 75 -6.99 -15.26 -4.23
C ASN A 75 -7.94 -15.42 -3.03
N ASP A 76 -7.42 -15.18 -1.83
CA ASP A 76 -8.13 -15.34 -0.55
C ASP A 76 -8.80 -14.01 -0.16
N HIS A 77 -10.03 -13.82 -0.64
CA HIS A 77 -10.78 -12.59 -0.39
C HIS A 77 -11.13 -12.39 1.10
N GLU A 78 -11.46 -13.47 1.82
CA GLU A 78 -11.75 -13.41 3.25
C GLU A 78 -10.51 -13.06 4.07
N GLY A 79 -9.37 -13.68 3.73
CA GLY A 79 -8.07 -13.35 4.32
C GLY A 79 -7.66 -11.89 4.07
N LEU A 80 -7.88 -11.39 2.85
CA LEU A 80 -7.63 -9.98 2.52
C LEU A 80 -8.55 -9.04 3.33
N THR A 81 -9.84 -9.36 3.42
CA THR A 81 -10.82 -8.61 4.22
C THR A 81 -10.41 -8.54 5.69
N ALA A 82 -10.05 -9.68 6.28
CA ALA A 82 -9.61 -9.74 7.68
C ALA A 82 -8.30 -8.97 7.90
N ALA A 83 -7.34 -9.07 6.97
CA ALA A 83 -6.09 -8.33 7.04
C ALA A 83 -6.32 -6.82 6.96
N LEU A 84 -7.17 -6.36 6.03
CA LEU A 84 -7.53 -4.95 5.89
C LEU A 84 -8.26 -4.43 7.13
N ALA A 85 -9.19 -5.21 7.69
CA ALA A 85 -9.91 -4.79 8.88
C ALA A 85 -9.01 -4.58 10.09
N ARG A 86 -8.15 -5.56 10.38
CA ARG A 86 -7.16 -5.48 11.45
C ARG A 86 -6.22 -4.28 11.28
N ASN A 87 -5.86 -3.95 10.03
CA ASN A 87 -4.80 -3.00 9.75
C ASN A 87 -5.29 -1.56 9.56
N VAL A 88 -6.51 -1.35 9.06
CA VAL A 88 -7.09 -0.02 8.78
C VAL A 88 -7.96 0.47 9.92
N ARG A 89 -8.77 -0.42 10.51
CA ARG A 89 -9.67 -0.09 11.63
C ARG A 89 -9.61 -1.17 12.72
N PRO A 90 -8.46 -1.33 13.41
CA PRO A 90 -8.28 -2.35 14.45
C PRO A 90 -9.33 -2.25 15.58
N ASP A 91 -9.82 -1.05 15.87
CA ASP A 91 -10.71 -0.78 17.01
C ASP A 91 -12.20 -0.80 16.64
N ALA A 92 -12.56 -1.07 15.38
CA ALA A 92 -13.95 -0.96 14.90
C ALA A 92 -14.84 -2.18 15.18
N GLY A 93 -14.31 -3.24 15.80
CA GLY A 93 -15.05 -4.50 15.93
C GLY A 93 -15.35 -5.11 14.56
N ALA A 94 -16.61 -5.48 14.31
CA ALA A 94 -17.02 -5.95 12.99
C ALA A 94 -17.10 -4.77 12.00
N TRP A 95 -16.15 -4.70 11.07
CA TRP A 95 -16.14 -3.69 10.00
C TRP A 95 -16.67 -4.29 8.70
N LEU A 96 -17.97 -4.10 8.45
CA LEU A 96 -18.68 -4.71 7.31
C LEU A 96 -18.13 -4.21 5.96
N GLU A 97 -17.74 -2.93 5.90
CA GLU A 97 -17.19 -2.31 4.69
C GLU A 97 -15.74 -2.73 4.39
N ALA A 98 -15.11 -3.53 5.25
CA ALA A 98 -13.80 -4.12 4.97
C ALA A 98 -13.81 -4.96 3.69
N SER A 99 -14.91 -5.66 3.43
CA SER A 99 -15.13 -6.45 2.22
C SER A 99 -15.18 -5.57 0.96
N LEU A 100 -15.77 -4.38 1.05
CA LEU A 100 -15.80 -3.40 -0.03
C LEU A 100 -14.39 -2.87 -0.34
N LEU A 101 -13.59 -2.62 0.70
CA LEU A 101 -12.18 -2.27 0.51
C LEU A 101 -11.37 -3.43 -0.09
N ALA A 102 -11.63 -4.67 0.31
CA ALA A 102 -10.98 -5.84 -0.28
C ALA A 102 -11.33 -6.01 -1.77
N ASN A 103 -12.59 -5.75 -2.15
CA ASN A 103 -13.02 -5.70 -3.55
C ASN A 103 -12.25 -4.62 -4.32
N TYR A 104 -12.17 -3.40 -3.77
CA TYR A 104 -11.41 -2.32 -4.37
C TYR A 104 -9.93 -2.69 -4.57
N VAL A 105 -9.28 -3.27 -3.55
CA VAL A 105 -7.87 -3.68 -3.63
C VAL A 105 -7.65 -4.73 -4.72
N THR A 106 -8.59 -5.67 -4.87
CA THR A 106 -8.55 -6.70 -5.91
C THR A 106 -8.72 -6.07 -7.30
N ASP A 107 -9.70 -5.18 -7.46
CA ASP A 107 -9.95 -4.43 -8.70
C ASP A 107 -8.73 -3.57 -9.08
N ALA A 108 -8.14 -2.86 -8.12
CA ALA A 108 -6.97 -2.02 -8.31
C ALA A 108 -5.74 -2.84 -8.70
N ARG A 109 -5.52 -4.01 -8.08
CA ARG A 109 -4.44 -4.92 -8.44
C ARG A 109 -4.58 -5.40 -9.88
N ASN A 110 -5.79 -5.75 -10.32
CA ASN A 110 -6.05 -6.18 -11.69
C ASN A 110 -5.90 -5.04 -12.70
N HIS A 111 -6.38 -3.85 -12.35
CA HIS A 111 -6.26 -2.63 -13.16
C HIS A 111 -4.80 -2.20 -13.35
N LEU A 112 -3.97 -2.30 -12.31
CA LEU A 112 -2.54 -2.04 -12.41
C LEU A 112 -1.81 -3.12 -13.22
N ALA A 113 -2.17 -4.39 -13.06
CA ALA A 113 -1.59 -5.50 -13.83
C ALA A 113 -1.81 -5.36 -15.35
N ALA A 114 -2.89 -4.68 -15.76
CA ALA A 114 -3.17 -4.40 -17.17
C ALA A 114 -2.36 -3.22 -17.75
N GLN A 115 -1.71 -2.41 -16.91
CA GLN A 115 -0.88 -1.28 -17.35
C GLN A 115 0.57 -1.73 -17.58
N THR A 116 1.17 -1.34 -18.69
CA THR A 116 2.56 -1.72 -19.03
C THR A 116 3.57 -0.99 -18.16
N SER A 117 4.73 -1.61 -17.94
CA SER A 117 5.81 -1.00 -17.16
C SER A 117 6.32 0.28 -17.83
N GLU A 118 6.34 0.31 -19.17
CA GLU A 118 6.66 1.49 -19.97
C GLU A 118 5.73 2.68 -19.67
N SER A 119 4.40 2.46 -19.65
CA SER A 119 3.41 3.49 -19.32
C SER A 119 3.64 4.06 -17.91
N ILE A 120 3.90 3.16 -16.96
CA ILE A 120 4.13 3.55 -15.56
C ILE A 120 5.42 4.39 -15.45
N VAL A 121 6.49 3.95 -16.10
CA VAL A 121 7.78 4.66 -16.13
C VAL A 121 7.67 6.02 -16.82
N SER A 122 6.81 6.15 -17.84
CA SER A 122 6.51 7.43 -18.47
C SER A 122 5.55 8.32 -17.66
N GLY A 123 5.28 7.98 -16.40
CA GLY A 123 4.44 8.77 -15.48
C GLY A 123 2.92 8.58 -15.71
N THR A 124 2.52 7.59 -16.49
CA THR A 124 1.10 7.30 -16.75
C THR A 124 0.69 6.04 -15.99
N LEU A 125 0.11 6.27 -14.82
CA LEU A 125 -0.47 5.25 -13.95
C LEU A 125 -1.84 5.71 -13.46
N THR A 126 -2.81 4.81 -13.48
CA THR A 126 -4.16 5.06 -12.97
C THR A 126 -4.57 3.99 -11.98
N PHE A 127 -5.38 4.38 -11.00
CA PHE A 127 -6.12 3.49 -10.12
C PHE A 127 -7.60 3.51 -10.53
N PRO A 128 -8.37 2.44 -10.32
CA PRO A 128 -9.81 2.49 -10.52
C PRO A 128 -10.44 3.46 -9.53
N ALA A 129 -11.59 4.03 -9.89
CA ALA A 129 -12.41 4.75 -8.94
C ALA A 129 -12.95 3.78 -7.88
N ALA A 130 -12.98 4.21 -6.62
CA ALA A 130 -13.71 3.47 -5.59
C ALA A 130 -15.21 3.52 -5.95
N LYS A 131 -15.85 2.35 -5.98
CA LYS A 131 -17.28 2.25 -6.28
C LYS A 131 -18.07 2.94 -5.16
N GLU A 132 -19.09 3.70 -5.53
CA GLU A 132 -20.04 4.25 -4.57
C GLU A 132 -20.79 3.09 -3.88
N VAL A 133 -20.94 3.22 -2.56
CA VAL A 133 -21.77 2.31 -1.78
C VAL A 133 -23.14 2.96 -1.75
N GLU A 134 -24.10 2.40 -2.50
CA GLU A 134 -25.51 2.78 -2.33
C GLU A 134 -25.92 2.42 -0.89
N GLN A 135 -26.39 3.43 -0.15
CA GLN A 135 -26.79 3.31 1.26
C GLN A 135 -28.18 2.70 1.41
#